data_AF-A0A7S3UNY4-F1
#
_entry.id   AF-A0A7S3UNY4-F1
#
_cell.length_a   1.000
_cell.length_b   1.000
_cell.length_c   1.000
_cell.angle_alpha   90.00
_cell.angle_beta   90.00
_cell.angle_gamma   90.00
#
_symmetry.space_group_name_H-M   'P 1'
#
loop_
_entity.id
_entity.type
_entity.pdbx_description
1 polymer ?
#
loop_
_entity_poly.entity_id
_entity_poly.type
_entity_poly.pdbx_seq_one_letter_code
_entity_poly.pdbx_strand_id
1 'polypeptide(L)'
;WLGRPVPLRSRALKEAIVKADELRAGLAGSGAGDGALGAAALAAHEDALRLAQREAAALHALHAGAKVDEQRAEMEATQAYLQYGKWSCLNKRNQFLADSLERRWAQSEAPADPEGEESAPCRPHDLVHVYDVLLQGVRAMLRLPGADEDDDLTATLSIEELKIRALRCYYLAEAFAADSKWAEALGLLERAAGLGGAAAARADREAVL
;
A
#
# COMPACT_ATOMS: atom_id res chain seq x y z
N TRP A 1 -15.45 -0.32 -10.23
CA TRP A 1 -13.99 -0.32 -10.39
C TRP A 1 -13.63 0.88 -11.25
N LEU A 2 -12.89 1.87 -10.72
CA LEU A 2 -12.43 3.05 -11.47
C LEU A 2 -13.56 3.78 -12.22
N GLY A 3 -14.59 4.20 -11.47
CA GLY A 3 -15.80 4.83 -12.03
C GLY A 3 -16.76 3.89 -12.80
N ARG A 4 -16.35 2.68 -13.18
CA ARG A 4 -17.20 1.72 -13.91
C ARG A 4 -18.01 0.82 -12.96
N PRO A 5 -19.34 0.72 -13.14
CA PRO A 5 -20.15 -0.22 -12.38
C PRO A 5 -19.85 -1.66 -12.85
N VAL A 6 -19.64 -2.57 -11.90
CA VAL A 6 -19.41 -4.00 -12.17
C VAL A 6 -20.52 -4.81 -11.51
N PRO A 7 -21.35 -5.55 -12.27
CA PRO A 7 -22.48 -6.27 -11.71
C PRO A 7 -22.01 -7.51 -10.94
N LEU A 8 -22.31 -7.52 -9.64
CA LEU A 8 -22.08 -8.70 -8.81
C LEU A 8 -23.31 -9.63 -8.91
N ARG A 9 -23.09 -10.90 -9.27
CA ARG A 9 -24.17 -11.90 -9.40
C ARG A 9 -24.30 -12.79 -8.17
N SER A 10 -23.17 -13.21 -7.62
CA SER A 10 -23.11 -14.04 -6.43
C SER A 10 -23.47 -13.26 -5.17
N ARG A 11 -24.48 -13.74 -4.44
CA ARG A 11 -24.86 -13.17 -3.14
C ARG A 11 -23.73 -13.31 -2.13
N ALA A 12 -23.07 -14.47 -2.09
CA ALA A 12 -21.95 -14.71 -1.20
C ALA A 12 -20.79 -13.74 -1.47
N LEU A 13 -20.50 -13.45 -2.74
CA LEU A 13 -19.44 -12.50 -3.10
C LEU A 13 -19.81 -11.06 -2.72
N LYS A 14 -21.07 -10.65 -2.88
CA LYS A 14 -21.55 -9.34 -2.41
C LYS A 14 -21.36 -9.19 -0.91
N GLU A 15 -21.80 -10.17 -0.13
CA GLU A 15 -21.68 -10.15 1.33
C GLU A 15 -20.20 -10.09 1.77
N ALA A 16 -19.32 -10.86 1.11
CA ALA A 16 -17.89 -10.83 1.37
C ALA A 16 -17.24 -9.47 1.04
N ILE A 17 -17.60 -8.87 -0.11
CA ILE A 17 -17.10 -7.55 -0.52
C ILE A 17 -17.54 -6.47 0.47
N VAL A 18 -18.83 -6.42 0.82
CA VAL A 18 -19.36 -5.43 1.77
C VAL A 18 -18.64 -5.52 3.10
N LYS A 19 -18.49 -6.73 3.66
CA LYS A 19 -17.74 -6.94 4.90
C LYS A 19 -16.28 -6.46 4.79
N ALA A 20 -15.61 -6.76 3.68
CA ALA A 20 -14.22 -6.34 3.47
C ALA A 20 -14.11 -4.81 3.40
N ASP A 21 -15.04 -4.16 2.70
CA ASP A 21 -15.06 -2.70 2.55
C ASP A 21 -15.42 -1.96 3.84
N GLU A 22 -16.34 -2.50 4.66
CA GLU A 22 -16.65 -1.95 5.98
C GLU A 22 -15.41 -1.97 6.89
N LEU A 23 -14.68 -3.09 6.92
CA LEU A 23 -13.46 -3.22 7.71
C LEU A 23 -12.34 -2.30 7.18
N ARG A 24 -12.21 -2.17 5.86
CA ARG A 24 -11.24 -1.26 5.23
C ARG A 24 -11.57 0.20 5.52
N ALA A 25 -12.84 0.59 5.45
CA ALA A 25 -13.28 1.94 5.81
C ALA A 25 -13.02 2.24 7.29
N GLY A 26 -13.31 1.27 8.17
CA GLY A 26 -12.94 1.35 9.59
C GLY A 26 -11.44 1.56 9.80
N LEU A 27 -10.60 0.81 9.07
CA LEU A 27 -9.14 0.95 9.13
C LEU A 27 -8.63 2.30 8.60
N ALA A 28 -9.29 2.86 7.59
CA ALA A 28 -8.95 4.18 7.06
C ALA A 28 -9.24 5.29 8.08
N GLY A 29 -10.32 5.14 8.86
CA GLY A 29 -10.72 6.06 9.92
C GLY A 29 -10.05 5.82 11.28
N SER A 30 -9.34 4.70 11.47
CA SER A 30 -8.65 4.42 12.72
C SER A 30 -7.30 5.15 12.83
N GLY A 31 -6.91 5.48 14.06
CA GLY A 31 -5.59 6.02 14.36
C GLY A 31 -4.50 4.95 14.38
N ALA A 32 -3.25 5.37 14.59
CA ALA A 32 -2.12 4.45 14.74
C ALA A 32 -2.36 3.48 15.92
N GLY A 33 -2.39 2.17 15.64
CA GLY A 33 -2.43 1.13 16.68
C GLY A 33 -3.43 -0.01 16.47
N ASP A 34 -4.37 0.09 15.52
CA ASP A 34 -5.36 -0.98 15.32
C ASP A 34 -4.87 -2.11 14.40
N GLY A 35 -3.80 -2.78 14.84
CA GLY A 35 -3.22 -3.91 14.13
C GLY A 35 -4.22 -5.08 13.95
N ALA A 36 -5.16 -5.23 14.89
CA ALA A 36 -6.21 -6.23 14.84
C ALA A 36 -7.21 -5.95 13.72
N LEU A 37 -7.71 -4.71 13.61
CA LEU A 37 -8.57 -4.29 12.51
C LEU A 37 -7.84 -4.37 11.17
N GLY A 38 -6.55 -4.01 11.13
CA GLY A 38 -5.72 -4.15 9.93
C GLY A 38 -5.60 -5.61 9.47
N ALA A 39 -5.39 -6.54 10.40
CA ALA A 39 -5.35 -7.97 10.11
C ALA A 39 -6.72 -8.50 9.65
N ALA A 40 -7.80 -8.10 10.33
CA ALA A 40 -9.16 -8.50 9.98
C ALA A 40 -9.58 -7.99 8.59
N ALA A 41 -9.28 -6.72 8.27
CA ALA A 41 -9.56 -6.13 6.96
C ALA A 41 -8.79 -6.83 5.84
N LEU A 42 -7.51 -7.14 6.06
CA LEU A 42 -6.71 -7.89 5.10
C LEU A 42 -7.28 -9.30 4.88
N ALA A 43 -7.59 -10.02 5.95
CA ALA A 43 -8.15 -11.37 5.87
C ALA A 43 -9.50 -11.39 5.13
N ALA A 44 -10.37 -10.41 5.39
CA ALA A 44 -11.66 -10.29 4.69
C ALA A 44 -11.49 -10.08 3.18
N HIS A 45 -10.53 -9.24 2.76
CA HIS A 45 -10.22 -9.09 1.33
C HIS A 45 -9.62 -10.35 0.71
N GLU A 46 -8.78 -11.09 1.44
CA GLU A 46 -8.24 -12.37 0.96
C GLU A 46 -9.33 -13.44 0.79
N ASP A 47 -10.27 -13.52 1.73
CA ASP A 47 -11.41 -14.43 1.64
C ASP A 47 -12.33 -14.08 0.46
N ALA A 48 -12.65 -12.79 0.28
CA ALA A 48 -13.43 -12.33 -0.86
C ALA A 48 -12.69 -12.62 -2.19
N LEU A 49 -11.37 -12.42 -2.24
CA LEU A 49 -10.57 -12.71 -3.42
C LEU A 49 -10.53 -14.21 -3.74
N ARG A 50 -10.40 -15.08 -2.73
CA ARG A 50 -10.50 -16.55 -2.92
C ARG A 50 -11.86 -16.94 -3.49
N LEU A 51 -12.94 -16.32 -3.03
CA LEU A 51 -14.28 -16.57 -3.57
C LEU A 51 -14.40 -16.11 -5.04
N ALA A 52 -13.95 -14.90 -5.36
CA ALA A 52 -13.92 -14.39 -6.72
C ALA A 52 -13.06 -15.25 -7.66
N GLN A 53 -11.93 -15.78 -7.18
CA GLN A 53 -11.08 -16.70 -7.94
C GLN A 53 -11.76 -18.04 -8.23
N ARG A 54 -12.53 -18.58 -7.29
CA ARG A 54 -13.31 -19.80 -7.51
C ARG A 54 -14.41 -19.58 -8.55
N GLU A 55 -15.12 -18.46 -8.48
CA GLU A 55 -16.15 -18.11 -9.46
C GLU A 55 -15.54 -17.86 -10.85
N ALA A 56 -14.40 -17.18 -10.93
CA ALA A 56 -13.65 -17.00 -12.18
C ALA A 56 -13.23 -18.35 -12.79
N ALA A 57 -12.70 -19.27 -11.98
CA ALA A 57 -12.33 -20.60 -12.46
C ALA A 57 -13.52 -21.37 -13.03
N ALA A 58 -14.70 -21.27 -12.40
CA ALA A 58 -15.93 -21.85 -12.93
C ALA A 58 -16.36 -21.22 -14.26
N LEU A 59 -16.24 -19.89 -14.39
CA LEU A 59 -16.50 -19.19 -15.66
C LEU A 59 -15.51 -19.59 -16.76
N HIS A 60 -14.24 -19.81 -16.41
CA HIS A 60 -13.20 -20.25 -17.34
C HIS A 60 -13.44 -21.66 -17.89
N ALA A 61 -14.10 -22.53 -17.12
CA ALA A 61 -14.47 -23.88 -17.55
C ALA A 61 -15.65 -23.92 -18.55
N LEU A 62 -16.43 -22.84 -18.66
CA LEU A 62 -17.52 -22.75 -19.64
C LEU A 62 -16.98 -22.50 -21.04
N HIS A 63 -17.75 -22.91 -22.05
CA HIS A 63 -17.44 -22.61 -23.45
C HIS A 63 -17.51 -21.10 -23.71
N ALA A 64 -16.60 -20.60 -24.54
CA ALA A 64 -16.57 -19.20 -24.95
C ALA A 64 -17.87 -18.81 -25.67
N GLY A 65 -18.24 -17.55 -25.52
CA GLY A 65 -19.45 -16.97 -26.09
C GLY A 65 -19.71 -15.62 -25.45
N ALA A 66 -20.32 -14.70 -26.20
CA ALA A 66 -20.41 -13.28 -25.84
C ALA A 66 -20.81 -13.03 -24.38
N LYS A 67 -21.81 -13.76 -23.87
CA LYS A 67 -22.27 -13.64 -22.48
C LYS A 67 -21.26 -14.17 -21.45
N VAL A 68 -20.57 -15.26 -21.75
CA VAL A 68 -19.54 -15.83 -20.86
C VAL A 68 -18.30 -14.93 -20.86
N ASP A 69 -17.94 -14.39 -22.02
CA ASP A 69 -16.80 -13.48 -22.16
C ASP A 69 -17.03 -12.16 -21.40
N GLU A 70 -18.25 -11.61 -21.48
CA GLU A 70 -18.67 -10.46 -20.66
C GLU A 70 -18.57 -10.77 -19.16
N GLN A 71 -19.07 -11.94 -18.73
CA GLN A 71 -18.98 -12.37 -17.33
C GLN A 71 -17.53 -12.55 -16.85
N ARG A 72 -16.62 -12.99 -17.71
CA ARG A 72 -15.19 -13.10 -17.40
C ARG A 72 -14.58 -11.71 -17.20
N ALA A 73 -14.85 -10.77 -18.11
CA ALA A 73 -14.35 -9.40 -17.99
C ALA A 73 -14.86 -8.70 -16.71
N GLU A 74 -16.14 -8.88 -16.35
CA GLU A 74 -16.70 -8.36 -15.11
C GLU A 74 -16.06 -9.01 -13.87
N MET A 75 -15.75 -10.31 -13.93
CA MET A 75 -15.07 -11.01 -12.85
C MET A 75 -13.61 -10.57 -12.71
N GLU A 76 -12.90 -10.33 -13.81
CA GLU A 76 -11.55 -9.74 -13.82
C GLU A 76 -11.56 -8.35 -13.16
N ALA A 77 -12.53 -7.49 -13.50
CA ALA A 77 -12.71 -6.18 -12.86
C ALA A 77 -13.03 -6.31 -11.35
N THR A 78 -13.81 -7.32 -10.97
CA THR A 78 -14.11 -7.60 -9.55
C THR A 78 -12.84 -8.05 -8.80
N GLN A 79 -12.01 -8.88 -9.41
CA GLN A 79 -10.74 -9.30 -8.83
C GLN A 79 -9.74 -8.13 -8.73
N ALA A 80 -9.67 -7.25 -9.72
CA ALA A 80 -8.83 -6.05 -9.68
C ALA A 80 -9.23 -5.15 -8.51
N TYR A 81 -10.54 -4.91 -8.31
CA TYR A 81 -11.06 -4.17 -7.17
C TYR A 81 -10.67 -4.80 -5.82
N LEU A 82 -10.85 -6.11 -5.67
CA LEU A 82 -10.51 -6.81 -4.44
C LEU A 82 -9.00 -6.81 -4.16
N GLN A 83 -8.17 -6.92 -5.20
CA GLN A 83 -6.73 -6.79 -5.09
C GLN A 83 -6.34 -5.37 -4.65
N TYR A 84 -6.95 -4.33 -5.21
CA TYR A 84 -6.75 -2.95 -4.77
C TYR A 84 -7.08 -2.78 -3.29
N GLY A 85 -8.23 -3.29 -2.85
CA GLY A 85 -8.64 -3.27 -1.43
C GLY A 85 -7.63 -3.99 -0.52
N LYS A 86 -7.17 -5.17 -0.93
CA LYS A 86 -6.12 -5.94 -0.23
C LYS A 86 -4.84 -5.11 -0.06
N TRP A 87 -4.32 -4.56 -1.16
CA TRP A 87 -3.10 -3.75 -1.14
C TRP A 87 -3.30 -2.47 -0.30
N SER A 88 -4.49 -1.88 -0.33
CA SER A 88 -4.81 -0.69 0.46
C SER A 88 -4.75 -0.97 1.95
N CYS A 89 -5.37 -2.07 2.40
CA CYS A 89 -5.29 -2.51 3.79
C CYS A 89 -3.85 -2.83 4.21
N LEU A 90 -3.10 -3.54 3.35
CA LEU A 90 -1.71 -3.89 3.63
C LEU A 90 -0.84 -2.64 3.77
N ASN A 91 -0.94 -1.69 2.83
CA ASN A 91 -0.19 -0.45 2.88
C ASN A 91 -0.56 0.40 4.09
N LYS A 92 -1.85 0.53 4.41
CA LYS A 92 -2.29 1.28 5.60
C LYS A 92 -1.73 0.68 6.89
N ARG A 93 -1.75 -0.64 7.04
CA ARG A 93 -1.15 -1.33 8.19
C ARG A 93 0.37 -1.09 8.26
N ASN A 94 1.05 -1.14 7.11
CA ASN A 94 2.49 -0.91 7.04
C ASN A 94 2.86 0.57 7.26
N GLN A 95 1.99 1.52 6.91
CA GLN A 95 2.15 2.93 7.26
C GLN A 95 2.12 3.11 8.78
N PHE A 96 1.17 2.48 9.48
CA PHE A 96 1.17 2.51 10.95
C PHE A 96 2.42 1.87 11.57
N LEU A 97 2.94 0.81 10.95
CA LEU A 97 4.20 0.21 11.37
C LEU A 97 5.38 1.17 11.14
N ALA A 98 5.44 1.83 9.98
CA ALA A 98 6.44 2.85 9.67
C ALA A 98 6.37 3.98 10.71
N ASP A 99 5.20 4.58 10.92
CA ASP A 99 5.00 5.65 11.92
C ASP A 99 5.48 5.24 13.32
N SER A 100 5.23 3.99 13.73
CA SER A 100 5.67 3.46 15.03
C SER A 100 7.20 3.31 15.10
N LEU A 101 7.81 2.77 14.03
CA LEU A 101 9.27 2.63 13.95
C LEU A 101 9.96 3.99 13.88
N GLU A 102 9.40 4.97 13.17
CA GLU A 102 9.95 6.32 13.07
C GLU A 102 9.93 7.04 14.41
N ARG A 103 8.86 6.91 15.19
CA ARG A 103 8.80 7.46 16.55
C ARG A 103 9.86 6.84 17.46
N ARG A 104 10.05 5.51 17.38
CA ARG A 104 11.09 4.81 18.14
C ARG A 104 12.49 5.20 17.68
N TRP A 105 12.69 5.39 16.38
CA TRP A 105 13.95 5.89 15.83
C TRP A 105 14.27 7.29 16.36
N ALA A 106 13.33 8.23 16.27
CA ALA A 106 13.50 9.59 16.77
C ALA A 106 13.78 9.64 18.28
N GLN A 107 13.19 8.72 19.06
CA GLN A 107 13.47 8.58 20.50
C GLN A 107 14.85 7.98 20.76
N SER A 108 15.33 7.09 19.90
CA SER A 108 16.68 6.50 20.00
C SER A 108 17.79 7.51 19.70
N GLU A 109 17.51 8.55 18.92
CA GLU A 109 18.47 9.65 18.66
C GLU A 109 18.40 10.76 19.72
N ALA A 110 17.41 10.74 20.61
CA ALA A 110 17.30 11.69 21.71
C ALA A 110 18.33 11.38 22.82
N PRO A 111 18.80 12.40 23.59
CA PRO A 111 19.68 12.17 24.72
C PRO A 111 19.04 11.20 25.72
N ALA A 112 19.77 10.16 26.13
CA ALA A 112 19.25 9.13 27.02
C ALA A 112 18.76 9.73 28.35
N ASP A 113 17.49 9.48 28.70
CA ASP A 113 17.01 9.72 30.05
C ASP A 113 17.66 8.69 31.00
N PRO A 114 18.29 9.11 32.11
CA PRO A 114 19.04 8.22 33.00
C PRO A 114 18.16 7.22 33.77
N GLU A 115 16.84 7.34 33.70
CA GLU A 115 15.86 6.53 34.44
C GLU A 115 14.90 5.74 33.52
N GLY A 116 15.08 5.81 32.20
CA GLY A 116 14.18 5.19 31.22
C GLY A 116 14.45 3.72 30.96
N GLU A 117 13.39 2.92 30.85
CA GLU A 117 13.44 1.50 30.47
C GLU A 117 14.04 1.36 29.05
N GLU A 118 15.11 0.58 28.89
CA GLU A 118 15.81 0.37 27.61
C GLU A 118 14.90 -0.32 26.59
N SER A 119 14.12 0.46 25.83
CA SER A 119 13.50 -0.07 24.62
C SER A 119 14.59 -0.28 23.58
N ALA A 120 14.68 -1.50 23.01
CA ALA A 120 15.69 -1.80 22.01
C ALA A 120 15.66 -0.75 20.87
N PRO A 121 16.80 -0.16 20.50
CA PRO A 121 16.84 0.90 19.50
C PRO A 121 16.31 0.38 18.17
N CYS A 122 15.40 1.14 17.56
CA CYS A 122 15.00 0.89 16.18
C CYS A 122 16.25 1.03 15.29
N ARG A 123 16.45 0.16 14.30
CA ARG A 123 17.56 0.33 13.34
C ARG A 123 17.03 0.94 12.06
N PRO A 124 17.82 1.73 11.30
CA PRO A 124 17.36 2.27 10.02
C PRO A 124 16.98 1.16 9.03
N HIS A 125 17.64 0.01 9.13
CA HIS A 125 17.34 -1.19 8.35
C HIS A 125 15.90 -1.70 8.53
N ASP A 126 15.33 -1.57 9.74
CA ASP A 126 13.96 -1.98 10.01
C ASP A 126 12.97 -1.05 9.26
N LEU A 127 13.27 0.25 9.21
CA LEU A 127 12.50 1.23 8.42
C LEU A 127 12.64 0.99 6.92
N VAL A 128 13.86 0.74 6.41
CA VAL A 128 14.10 0.41 4.99
C VAL A 128 13.23 -0.78 4.57
N HIS A 129 13.15 -1.83 5.41
CA HIS A 129 12.34 -3.00 5.12
C HIS A 129 10.85 -2.67 5.01
N VAL A 130 10.31 -1.87 5.93
CA VAL A 130 8.89 -1.47 5.88
C VAL A 130 8.59 -0.64 4.63
N TYR A 131 9.48 0.28 4.27
CA TYR A 131 9.35 1.07 3.04
C TYR A 131 9.48 0.22 1.76
N ASP A 132 10.27 -0.86 1.76
CA ASP A 132 10.30 -1.84 0.67
C ASP A 132 8.94 -2.51 0.48
N VAL A 133 8.28 -2.92 1.56
CA VAL A 133 6.96 -3.55 1.50
C VAL A 133 5.89 -2.55 1.05
N LEU A 134 5.93 -1.30 1.54
CA LEU A 134 5.04 -0.23 1.08
C LEU A 134 5.21 0.04 -0.43
N LEU A 135 6.45 0.09 -0.90
CA LEU A 135 6.77 0.30 -2.31
C LEU A 135 6.24 -0.84 -3.20
N GLN A 136 6.38 -2.08 -2.74
CA GLN A 136 5.81 -3.24 -3.43
C GLN A 136 4.30 -3.10 -3.57
N GLY A 137 3.60 -2.68 -2.50
CA GLY A 137 2.14 -2.53 -2.52
C GLY A 137 1.68 -1.44 -3.50
N VAL A 138 2.28 -0.26 -3.46
CA VAL A 138 1.94 0.84 -4.40
C VAL A 138 2.19 0.43 -5.85
N ARG A 139 3.33 -0.23 -6.12
CA ARG A 139 3.63 -0.73 -7.48
C ARG A 139 2.74 -1.88 -7.92
N ALA A 140 2.18 -2.65 -7.00
CA ALA A 140 1.21 -3.67 -7.33
C ALA A 140 -0.14 -3.03 -7.72
N MET A 141 -0.55 -1.98 -7.02
CA MET A 141 -1.76 -1.21 -7.36
C MET A 141 -1.66 -0.55 -8.74
N LEU A 142 -0.53 0.09 -9.05
CA LEU A 142 -0.28 0.71 -10.37
C LEU A 142 -0.29 -0.29 -11.53
N ARG A 143 -0.18 -1.60 -11.25
CA ARG A 143 -0.18 -2.67 -12.26
C ARG A 143 -1.50 -3.43 -12.33
N LEU A 144 -2.52 -2.99 -11.60
CA LEU A 144 -3.84 -3.62 -11.66
C LEU A 144 -4.50 -3.32 -13.00
N PRO A 145 -5.30 -4.26 -13.55
CA PRO A 145 -6.04 -4.03 -14.79
C PRO A 145 -6.92 -2.78 -14.71
N GLY A 146 -6.74 -1.88 -15.68
CA GLY A 146 -7.46 -0.62 -15.79
C GLY A 146 -6.91 0.53 -14.94
N ALA A 147 -5.91 0.30 -14.07
CA ALA A 147 -5.34 1.36 -13.23
C ALA A 147 -4.76 2.52 -14.06
N ASP A 148 -4.18 2.20 -15.21
CA ASP A 148 -3.64 3.14 -16.20
C ASP A 148 -4.72 3.96 -16.93
N GLU A 149 -5.99 3.53 -16.88
CA GLU A 149 -7.13 4.26 -17.43
C GLU A 149 -7.72 5.29 -16.46
N ASP A 150 -7.28 5.29 -15.20
CA ASP A 150 -7.73 6.20 -14.14
C ASP A 150 -6.58 7.16 -13.78
N ASP A 151 -6.64 8.36 -14.36
CA ASP A 151 -5.59 9.38 -14.22
C ASP A 151 -5.42 9.82 -12.77
N ASP A 152 -6.53 9.99 -12.03
CA ASP A 152 -6.52 10.42 -10.62
C ASP A 152 -5.83 9.39 -9.72
N LEU A 153 -6.19 8.11 -9.89
CA LEU A 153 -5.57 7.01 -9.16
C LEU A 153 -4.08 6.90 -9.51
N THR A 154 -3.75 6.96 -10.80
CA THR A 154 -2.36 6.85 -11.27
C THR A 154 -1.51 8.01 -10.76
N ALA A 155 -2.03 9.24 -10.80
CA ALA A 155 -1.36 10.43 -10.27
C ALA A 155 -1.11 10.29 -8.77
N THR A 156 -2.14 9.94 -8.00
CA THR A 156 -2.05 9.76 -6.54
C THR A 156 -1.02 8.69 -6.17
N LEU A 157 -1.10 7.51 -6.78
CA LEU A 157 -0.18 6.40 -6.50
C LEU A 157 1.25 6.69 -6.97
N SER A 158 1.43 7.44 -8.07
CA SER A 158 2.75 7.85 -8.55
C SER A 158 3.44 8.82 -7.59
N ILE A 159 2.69 9.77 -7.02
CA ILE A 159 3.21 10.69 -5.99
C ILE A 159 3.60 9.88 -4.74
N GLU A 160 2.75 8.96 -4.31
CA GLU A 160 3.03 8.11 -3.15
C GLU A 160 4.25 7.21 -3.40
N GLU A 161 4.42 6.66 -4.61
CA GLU A 161 5.63 5.89 -4.98
C GLU A 161 6.89 6.74 -4.82
N LEU A 162 6.89 8.00 -5.29
CA LEU A 162 8.04 8.89 -5.17
C LEU A 162 8.37 9.20 -3.71
N LYS A 163 7.34 9.48 -2.89
CA LYS A 163 7.50 9.73 -1.44
C LYS A 163 8.11 8.52 -0.73
N ILE A 164 7.56 7.33 -0.94
CA ILE A 164 8.06 6.09 -0.36
C ILE A 164 9.51 5.82 -0.77
N ARG A 165 9.84 6.05 -2.05
CA ARG A 165 11.22 5.88 -2.54
C ARG A 165 12.18 6.89 -1.91
N ALA A 166 11.75 8.13 -1.71
CA ALA A 166 12.55 9.15 -1.03
C ALA A 166 12.85 8.74 0.41
N LEU A 167 11.82 8.35 1.17
CA LEU A 167 11.95 7.90 2.57
C LEU A 167 12.83 6.66 2.68
N ARG A 168 12.66 5.68 1.78
CA ARG A 168 13.56 4.52 1.70
C ARG A 168 15.02 4.92 1.48
N CYS A 169 15.28 5.85 0.57
CA CYS A 169 16.64 6.36 0.31
C CYS A 169 17.21 7.07 1.54
N TYR A 170 16.39 7.85 2.25
CA TYR A 170 16.78 8.52 3.51
C TYR A 170 17.20 7.50 4.57
N TYR A 171 16.35 6.53 4.92
CA TYR A 171 16.69 5.55 5.96
C TYR A 171 17.83 4.60 5.54
N LEU A 172 18.00 4.37 4.24
CA LEU A 172 19.19 3.67 3.76
C LEU A 172 20.44 4.54 3.96
N ALA A 173 20.38 5.84 3.71
CA ALA A 173 21.50 6.74 3.98
C ALA A 173 21.90 6.72 5.46
N GLU A 174 20.92 6.74 6.38
CA GLU A 174 21.15 6.62 7.83
C GLU A 174 21.88 5.31 8.18
N ALA A 175 21.50 4.19 7.55
CA ALA A 175 22.22 2.92 7.72
C ALA A 175 23.68 2.99 7.27
N PHE A 176 23.96 3.63 6.13
CA PHE A 176 25.34 3.81 5.64
C PHE A 176 26.13 4.80 6.51
N ALA A 177 25.50 5.85 7.02
CA ALA A 177 26.11 6.81 7.94
C ALA A 177 26.54 6.14 9.26
N ALA A 178 25.69 5.27 9.82
CA ALA A 178 26.04 4.47 11.01
C ALA A 178 27.28 3.58 10.79
N ASP A 179 27.49 3.11 9.56
CA ASP A 179 28.68 2.36 9.13
C ASP A 179 29.90 3.25 8.76
N SER A 180 29.82 4.57 8.96
CA SER A 180 30.83 5.55 8.53
C SER A 180 31.08 5.59 7.00
N LYS A 181 30.12 5.13 6.20
CA LYS A 181 30.15 5.18 4.72
C LYS A 181 29.54 6.49 4.22
N TRP A 182 30.21 7.59 4.51
CA TRP A 182 29.69 8.95 4.33
C TRP A 182 29.42 9.32 2.88
N ALA A 183 30.24 8.85 1.93
CA ALA A 183 30.08 9.15 0.51
C ALA A 183 28.80 8.51 -0.04
N GLU A 184 28.56 7.24 0.28
CA GLU A 184 27.35 6.51 -0.08
C GLU A 184 26.11 7.11 0.60
N ALA A 185 26.22 7.48 1.88
CA ALA A 185 25.15 8.15 2.60
C ALA A 185 24.78 9.48 1.94
N LEU A 186 25.75 10.33 1.59
CA LEU A 186 25.50 11.60 0.92
C LEU A 186 24.80 11.41 -0.44
N GLY A 187 25.27 10.48 -1.27
CA GLY A 187 24.63 10.20 -2.56
C GLY A 187 23.18 9.69 -2.42
N LEU A 188 22.88 8.95 -1.35
CA LEU A 188 21.52 8.52 -1.04
C LEU A 188 20.63 9.67 -0.54
N LEU A 189 21.18 10.60 0.26
CA LEU A 189 20.46 11.80 0.71
C LEU A 189 20.14 12.74 -0.46
N GLU A 190 21.08 12.97 -1.38
CA GLU A 190 20.85 13.74 -2.60
C GLU A 190 19.73 13.12 -3.44
N ARG A 191 19.74 11.79 -3.59
CA ARG A 191 18.68 11.06 -4.28
C ARG A 191 17.34 11.16 -3.55
N ALA A 192 17.32 11.07 -2.23
CA ALA A 192 16.11 11.24 -1.43
C ALA A 192 15.51 12.63 -1.63
N ALA A 193 16.34 13.68 -1.58
CA ALA A 193 15.92 15.06 -1.82
C ALA A 193 15.38 15.26 -3.24
N GLY A 194 16.04 14.71 -4.26
CA GLY A 194 15.57 14.79 -5.65
C GLY A 194 14.22 14.09 -5.87
N LEU A 195 14.02 12.91 -5.26
CA LEU A 195 12.74 12.19 -5.31
C LEU A 195 11.63 12.93 -4.56
N GLY A 196 11.93 13.47 -3.38
CA GLY A 196 10.99 14.28 -2.60
C GLY A 196 10.58 15.55 -3.34
N GLY A 197 11.52 16.25 -3.97
CA GLY A 197 11.25 17.40 -4.82
C GLY A 197 10.39 17.05 -6.03
N ALA A 198 10.64 15.91 -6.68
CA ALA A 198 9.81 15.43 -7.79
C ALA A 198 8.39 15.09 -7.34
N ALA A 199 8.22 14.53 -6.14
CA ALA A 199 6.91 14.24 -5.56
C ALA A 199 6.12 15.54 -5.29
N ALA A 200 6.75 16.53 -4.66
CA ALA A 200 6.15 17.83 -4.39
C ALA A 200 5.74 18.55 -5.68
N ALA A 201 6.66 18.65 -6.65
CA ALA A 201 6.37 19.28 -7.93
C ALA A 201 5.28 18.57 -8.74
N ARG A 202 5.06 17.27 -8.51
CA ARG A 202 3.94 16.54 -9.11
C ARG A 202 2.64 16.84 -8.37
N ALA A 203 2.65 16.79 -7.03
CA ALA A 203 1.49 17.12 -6.22
C ALA A 203 0.98 18.55 -6.49
N ASP A 204 1.88 19.52 -6.63
CA ASP A 204 1.53 20.91 -6.95
C ASP A 204 0.85 21.03 -8.32
N ARG A 205 1.24 20.21 -9.30
CA ARG A 205 0.62 20.20 -10.63
C ARG A 205 -0.79 19.63 -10.60
N GLU A 206 -1.00 18.55 -9.84
CA GLU A 206 -2.33 17.94 -9.68
C GLU A 206 -3.27 18.84 -8.85
N ALA A 207 -2.76 19.64 -7.91
CA ALA A 207 -3.58 20.53 -7.08
C ALA A 207 -4.12 21.77 -7.81
N VAL A 208 -3.59 22.07 -9.01
CA VAL A 208 -3.97 23.25 -9.83
C VAL A 208 -5.02 22.88 -10.90
N LEU A 209 -5.30 21.60 -11.11
CA LEU A 209 -6.30 21.08 -12.06
C LEU A 209 -7.64 20.82 -11.36
#